data_AF-A0A1I3PUS3-F1
#
_entry.id   AF-A0A1I3PUS3-F1
#
_cell.length_a   1.000
_cell.length_b   1.000
_cell.length_c   1.000
_cell.angle_alpha   90.00
_cell.angle_beta   90.00
_cell.angle_gamma   90.00
#
_symmetry.space_group_name_H-M   'P 1'
#
loop_
_entity.id
_entity.type
_entity.pdbx_description
1 polymer ?
#
loop_
_entity_poly.entity_id
_entity_poly.type
_entity_poly.pdbx_seq_one_letter_code
_entity_poly.pdbx_strand_id
1 'polypeptide(L)'
;MKGFKKLVIENFQSHVRTEIDFVPGLNVFVGPSDSGKSAILRALRWVLFNIPRGFDFKRTGADRCQVTLTLADGTQIVRVRSNSVNRYILVNPEGKEQVFEGFGNSVPQEVLDAHQMKPLKLDQKWEMIVHFGSQLDGPFLLSESNIAKAKIIGSISGAQIIDRALKGTAQDRKHLSRQMKQLEEQVAQLEQELTPYENLPQLEESLTEAQTLYQEAKRKQARLSRLRQLLKSYQQIQEEKESQHQIVKRLESVTKIEQKYLEIEWKALQRNQLNQLYRRWSDNQLEIKNCQVHMEQTKQLPLAETSFGALQLKKEKLSRLVESKKKWEQVQRSLNQVKKQLDDCQHVPVIQQLVLELVRKADRLRALIEKQEQWQKFGQIRQKVDTVMNSTREIPHLSEQVTEIDVKLSRLQQLAKLYDEWLKTKERIRIGEEYYLNRKKEIEQLTNEYVALLKEQGTCPTCGTQVNSSKLLEHLLEEYLV
;
A
#
# COMPACT_ATOMS: atom_id res chain seq x y z
N MET A 1 -22.51 4.65 -124.17
CA MET A 1 -22.46 6.11 -124.43
C MET A 1 -23.88 6.61 -124.59
N LYS A 2 -24.30 7.60 -123.79
CA LYS A 2 -25.65 8.17 -123.87
C LYS A 2 -25.66 9.33 -124.88
N GLY A 3 -26.70 9.40 -125.71
CA GLY A 3 -26.92 10.55 -126.59
C GLY A 3 -27.39 11.79 -125.80
N PHE A 4 -27.34 12.95 -126.44
CA PHE A 4 -27.97 14.17 -125.92
C PHE A 4 -29.41 14.26 -126.45
N LYS A 5 -30.33 14.81 -125.65
CA LYS A 5 -31.75 15.00 -125.98
C LYS A 5 -32.13 16.47 -126.06
N LYS A 6 -31.74 17.26 -125.05
CA LYS A 6 -31.95 18.72 -125.03
C LYS A 6 -30.80 19.42 -124.31
N LEU A 7 -30.43 20.61 -124.78
CA LEU A 7 -29.53 21.54 -124.12
C LEU A 7 -30.25 22.87 -123.92
N VAL A 8 -30.20 23.40 -122.70
CA VAL A 8 -30.66 24.75 -122.36
C VAL A 8 -29.45 25.55 -121.88
N ILE A 9 -29.20 26.69 -122.51
CA ILE A 9 -28.08 27.58 -122.23
C ILE A 9 -28.64 28.92 -121.74
N GLU A 10 -28.23 29.36 -120.55
CA GLU A 10 -28.68 30.62 -119.94
C GLU A 10 -27.48 31.48 -119.52
N ASN A 11 -27.43 32.72 -120.02
CA ASN A 11 -26.39 33.74 -119.77
C ASN A 11 -24.94 33.28 -120.05
N PHE A 12 -24.74 32.39 -121.02
CA PHE A 12 -23.42 31.92 -121.46
C PHE A 12 -23.00 32.63 -122.75
N GLN A 13 -21.94 33.44 -122.68
CA GLN A 13 -21.41 34.27 -123.76
C GLN A 13 -22.52 35.04 -124.53
N SER A 14 -22.72 34.74 -125.81
CA SER A 14 -23.72 35.35 -126.69
C SER A 14 -25.18 35.01 -126.35
N HIS A 15 -25.42 33.95 -125.56
CA HIS A 15 -26.76 33.42 -125.31
C HIS A 15 -27.38 34.06 -124.05
N VAL A 16 -28.57 34.65 -124.20
CA VAL A 16 -29.42 35.07 -123.05
C VAL A 16 -30.13 33.85 -122.50
N ARG A 17 -31.01 33.26 -123.33
CA ARG A 17 -31.53 31.91 -123.20
C ARG A 17 -31.53 31.28 -124.59
N THR A 18 -31.16 30.01 -124.70
CA THR A 18 -31.18 29.27 -125.96
C THR A 18 -31.47 27.81 -125.66
N GLU A 19 -32.46 27.25 -126.33
CA GLU A 19 -32.87 25.86 -126.20
C GLU A 19 -32.60 25.14 -127.50
N ILE A 20 -32.01 23.94 -127.40
CA ILE A 20 -31.61 23.11 -128.53
C ILE A 20 -32.06 21.70 -128.23
N ASP A 21 -33.06 21.22 -128.97
CA ASP A 21 -33.50 19.83 -128.96
C ASP A 21 -32.68 19.06 -130.02
N PHE A 22 -32.06 17.95 -129.63
CA PHE A 22 -31.19 17.15 -130.49
C PHE A 22 -31.95 15.98 -131.12
N VAL A 23 -31.64 15.68 -132.38
CA VAL A 23 -32.10 14.46 -133.05
C VAL A 23 -31.05 13.34 -132.97
N PRO A 24 -31.43 12.06 -133.01
CA PRO A 24 -30.49 10.96 -133.15
C PRO A 24 -29.66 11.10 -134.44
N GLY A 25 -28.34 10.87 -134.36
CA GLY A 25 -27.43 10.97 -135.50
C GLY A 25 -26.74 12.35 -135.61
N LEU A 26 -26.57 12.83 -136.86
CA LEU A 26 -25.78 14.03 -137.14
C LEU A 26 -26.60 15.31 -136.90
N ASN A 27 -26.13 16.16 -135.99
CA ASN A 27 -26.69 17.47 -135.71
C ASN A 27 -25.71 18.54 -136.21
N VAL A 28 -26.18 19.50 -137.04
CA VAL A 28 -25.31 20.51 -137.69
C VAL A 28 -25.77 21.93 -137.35
N PHE A 29 -24.90 22.70 -136.71
CA PHE A 29 -25.18 24.09 -136.34
C PHE A 29 -24.75 25.07 -137.45
N VAL A 30 -25.71 25.47 -138.30
CA VAL A 30 -25.50 26.40 -139.42
C VAL A 30 -25.84 27.84 -139.02
N GLY A 31 -25.25 28.83 -139.69
CA GLY A 31 -25.45 30.27 -139.45
C GLY A 31 -24.25 31.10 -139.92
N PRO A 32 -24.28 32.44 -139.80
CA PRO A 32 -23.13 33.30 -140.13
C PRO A 32 -21.96 33.12 -139.15
N SER A 33 -20.81 33.75 -139.42
CA SER A 33 -19.70 33.83 -138.45
C SER A 33 -20.12 34.60 -137.19
N ASP A 34 -19.45 34.32 -136.07
CA ASP A 34 -19.65 34.96 -134.75
C ASP A 34 -21.08 34.94 -134.15
N SER A 35 -22.00 34.20 -134.78
CA SER A 35 -23.40 34.01 -134.34
C SER A 35 -23.57 33.14 -133.07
N GLY A 36 -22.54 33.01 -132.25
CA GLY A 36 -22.55 32.18 -131.03
C GLY A 36 -22.38 30.67 -131.22
N LYS A 37 -22.32 30.13 -132.44
CA LYS A 37 -22.22 28.66 -132.68
C LYS A 37 -21.12 27.96 -131.85
N SER A 38 -19.92 28.55 -131.79
CA SER A 38 -18.80 27.99 -131.00
C SER A 38 -19.04 28.09 -129.48
N ALA A 39 -19.91 28.98 -129.01
CA ALA A 39 -20.31 29.06 -127.61
C ALA A 39 -21.22 27.88 -127.19
N ILE A 40 -22.02 27.32 -128.10
CA ILE A 40 -22.81 26.10 -127.86
C ILE A 40 -21.88 24.92 -127.52
N LEU A 41 -20.81 24.73 -128.31
CA LEU A 41 -19.81 23.69 -128.06
C LEU A 41 -19.01 23.94 -126.77
N ARG A 42 -18.73 25.20 -126.42
CA ARG A 42 -18.12 25.58 -125.12
C ARG A 42 -19.07 25.31 -123.95
N ALA A 43 -20.36 25.57 -124.08
CA ALA A 43 -21.37 25.26 -123.06
C ALA A 43 -21.46 23.75 -122.81
N LEU A 44 -21.48 22.93 -123.87
CA LEU A 44 -21.39 21.47 -123.78
C LEU A 44 -20.09 20.99 -123.12
N ARG A 45 -18.94 21.56 -123.50
CA ARG A 45 -17.64 21.24 -122.87
C ARG A 45 -17.60 21.67 -121.40
N TRP A 46 -18.32 22.72 -121.02
CA TRP A 46 -18.38 23.22 -119.65
C TRP A 46 -19.27 22.36 -118.74
N VAL A 47 -20.47 21.97 -119.18
CA VAL A 47 -21.40 21.10 -118.42
C VAL A 47 -20.91 19.65 -118.29
N LEU A 48 -20.03 19.19 -119.19
CA LEU A 48 -19.45 17.84 -119.12
C LEU A 48 -18.06 17.79 -118.46
N PHE A 49 -17.22 18.82 -118.64
CA PHE A 49 -15.80 18.77 -118.26
C PHE A 49 -15.30 19.92 -117.38
N ASN A 50 -16.16 20.86 -116.96
CA ASN A 50 -15.74 22.08 -116.23
C ASN A 50 -14.69 22.92 -116.99
N ILE A 51 -14.71 22.88 -118.34
CA ILE A 51 -13.77 23.57 -119.23
C ILE A 51 -14.57 24.47 -120.20
N PRO A 52 -14.28 25.78 -120.32
CA PRO A 52 -13.19 26.52 -119.67
C PRO A 52 -13.39 26.67 -118.15
N ARG A 53 -12.27 26.88 -117.44
CA ARG A 53 -12.25 27.28 -116.02
C ARG A 53 -12.50 28.80 -115.89
N GLY A 54 -12.70 29.28 -114.67
CA GLY A 54 -12.99 30.69 -114.39
C GLY A 54 -14.49 31.00 -114.38
N PHE A 55 -14.87 32.23 -114.72
CA PHE A 55 -16.27 32.66 -114.86
C PHE A 55 -16.49 33.62 -116.05
N ASP A 56 -15.45 33.89 -116.84
CA ASP A 56 -15.41 34.96 -117.86
C ASP A 56 -16.21 34.62 -119.13
N PHE A 57 -16.72 33.39 -119.21
CA PHE A 57 -17.70 32.95 -120.21
C PHE A 57 -19.14 33.38 -119.88
N LYS A 58 -19.39 33.99 -118.71
CA LYS A 58 -20.67 34.62 -118.34
C LYS A 58 -20.98 35.80 -119.26
N ARG A 59 -22.24 35.97 -119.64
CA ARG A 59 -22.72 37.17 -120.36
C ARG A 59 -22.48 38.44 -119.54
N THR A 60 -21.98 39.50 -120.17
CA THR A 60 -21.88 40.84 -119.58
C THR A 60 -23.26 41.32 -119.10
N GLY A 61 -23.33 41.80 -117.85
CA GLY A 61 -24.58 42.27 -117.23
C GLY A 61 -25.47 41.19 -116.59
N ALA A 62 -25.08 39.90 -116.62
CA ALA A 62 -25.75 38.84 -115.86
C ALA A 62 -24.96 38.46 -114.59
N ASP A 63 -25.62 37.94 -113.55
CA ASP A 63 -24.95 37.49 -112.31
C ASP A 63 -24.81 35.96 -112.18
N ARG A 64 -25.62 35.21 -112.93
CA ARG A 64 -25.67 33.74 -112.94
C ARG A 64 -25.63 33.23 -114.37
N CYS A 65 -24.77 32.25 -114.61
CA CYS A 65 -24.70 31.43 -115.81
C CYS A 65 -25.19 30.02 -115.48
N GLN A 66 -25.98 29.41 -116.37
CA GLN A 66 -26.46 28.05 -116.22
C GLN A 66 -26.46 27.32 -117.56
N VAL A 67 -26.10 26.03 -117.54
CA VAL A 67 -26.25 25.13 -118.68
C VAL A 67 -26.90 23.83 -118.17
N THR A 68 -28.03 23.45 -118.76
CA THR A 68 -28.74 22.19 -118.48
C THR A 68 -28.64 21.28 -119.69
N LEU A 69 -28.08 20.09 -119.51
CA LEU A 69 -27.98 19.06 -120.55
C LEU A 69 -28.82 17.84 -120.15
N THR A 70 -29.88 17.58 -120.89
CA THR A 70 -30.72 16.38 -120.77
C THR A 70 -30.18 15.30 -121.70
N LEU A 71 -29.83 14.14 -121.14
CA LEU A 71 -29.39 12.95 -121.85
C LEU A 71 -30.58 12.16 -122.41
N ALA A 72 -30.30 11.25 -123.35
CA ALA A 72 -31.32 10.44 -124.04
C ALA A 72 -32.15 9.54 -123.10
N ASP A 73 -31.61 9.17 -121.93
CA ASP A 73 -32.30 8.36 -120.91
C ASP A 73 -33.17 9.21 -119.95
N GLY A 74 -33.20 10.53 -120.12
CA GLY A 74 -33.92 11.46 -119.24
C GLY A 74 -33.09 12.03 -118.09
N THR A 75 -31.87 11.53 -117.85
CA THR A 75 -30.95 12.11 -116.85
C THR A 75 -30.60 13.56 -117.22
N GLN A 76 -30.69 14.50 -116.28
CA GLN A 76 -30.31 15.90 -116.50
C GLN A 76 -29.05 16.27 -115.72
N ILE A 77 -28.09 16.89 -116.39
CA ILE A 77 -26.89 17.47 -115.79
C ILE A 77 -27.03 19.00 -115.87
N VAL A 78 -27.24 19.63 -114.73
CA VAL A 78 -27.30 21.10 -114.60
C VAL A 78 -25.98 21.61 -114.04
N ARG A 79 -25.34 22.54 -114.73
CA ARG A 79 -24.13 23.22 -114.27
C ARG A 79 -24.44 24.69 -114.03
N VAL A 80 -24.29 25.14 -112.77
CA VAL A 80 -24.62 26.51 -112.33
C VAL A 80 -23.39 27.20 -111.74
N ARG A 81 -23.14 28.44 -112.17
CA ARG A 81 -22.14 29.34 -111.58
C ARG A 81 -22.71 30.75 -111.45
N SER A 82 -22.62 31.32 -110.25
CA SER A 82 -22.67 32.77 -110.00
C SER A 82 -21.37 33.19 -109.31
N ASN A 83 -21.24 34.44 -108.88
CA ASN A 83 -20.12 34.85 -108.03
C ASN A 83 -20.04 33.98 -106.74
N SER A 84 -21.19 33.75 -106.09
CA SER A 84 -21.33 33.03 -104.83
C SER A 84 -21.57 31.53 -104.95
N VAL A 85 -22.23 31.05 -106.01
CA VAL A 85 -22.61 29.64 -106.19
C VAL A 85 -21.69 28.96 -107.21
N ASN A 86 -21.25 27.74 -106.92
CA ASN A 86 -20.46 26.91 -107.84
C ASN A 86 -20.87 25.44 -107.71
N ARG A 87 -21.87 25.00 -108.47
CA ARG A 87 -22.46 23.65 -108.30
C ARG A 87 -22.74 22.89 -109.59
N TYR A 88 -22.80 21.57 -109.45
CA TYR A 88 -23.52 20.66 -110.34
C TYR A 88 -24.81 20.21 -109.66
N ILE A 89 -25.85 19.95 -110.44
CA ILE A 89 -27.05 19.22 -110.02
C ILE A 89 -27.25 18.09 -111.02
N LEU A 90 -27.33 16.86 -110.53
CA LEU A 90 -27.69 15.69 -111.31
C LEU A 90 -29.14 15.34 -110.98
N VAL A 91 -30.02 15.25 -111.97
CA VAL A 91 -31.41 14.84 -111.80
C VAL A 91 -31.61 13.51 -112.51
N ASN A 92 -31.96 12.47 -111.76
CA ASN A 92 -32.26 11.15 -112.31
C ASN A 92 -33.59 11.16 -113.08
N PRO A 93 -33.86 10.18 -113.97
CA PRO A 93 -35.14 10.07 -114.66
C PRO A 93 -36.37 9.97 -113.73
N GLU A 94 -36.16 9.52 -112.49
CA GLU A 94 -37.14 9.45 -111.39
C GLU A 94 -37.41 10.82 -110.70
N GLY A 95 -36.77 11.91 -111.15
CA GLY A 95 -36.90 13.24 -110.57
C GLY A 95 -36.05 13.50 -109.32
N LYS A 96 -35.30 12.51 -108.83
CA LYS A 96 -34.41 12.67 -107.67
C LYS A 96 -33.20 13.53 -108.01
N GLU A 97 -33.04 14.66 -107.34
CA GLU A 97 -31.89 15.55 -107.47
C GLU A 97 -30.72 15.13 -106.54
N GLN A 98 -29.50 15.35 -107.01
CA GLN A 98 -28.26 15.30 -106.25
C GLN A 98 -27.46 16.58 -106.52
N VAL A 99 -27.12 17.34 -105.48
CA VAL A 99 -26.39 18.61 -105.60
C VAL A 99 -24.94 18.41 -105.15
N PHE A 100 -24.00 18.80 -106.00
CA PHE A 100 -22.56 18.70 -105.75
C PHE A 100 -21.92 20.08 -105.72
N GLU A 101 -21.34 20.45 -104.58
CA GLU A 101 -20.58 21.69 -104.36
C GLU A 101 -19.17 21.33 -103.88
N GLY A 102 -18.23 22.29 -103.86
CA GLY A 102 -16.88 22.07 -103.29
C GLY A 102 -15.88 21.22 -104.10
N PHE A 103 -16.28 20.61 -105.23
CA PHE A 103 -15.45 19.75 -106.11
C PHE A 103 -14.18 20.39 -106.74
N GLY A 104 -13.89 21.66 -106.42
CA GLY A 104 -12.69 22.37 -106.86
C GLY A 104 -12.58 22.51 -108.38
N ASN A 105 -11.51 21.93 -108.95
CA ASN A 105 -11.21 21.98 -110.38
C ASN A 105 -11.72 20.76 -111.18
N SER A 106 -12.12 19.68 -110.49
CA SER A 106 -12.58 18.42 -111.06
C SER A 106 -14.09 18.37 -111.26
N VAL A 107 -14.58 17.51 -112.14
CA VAL A 107 -16.01 17.17 -112.24
C VAL A 107 -16.33 16.07 -111.20
N PRO A 108 -17.49 16.11 -110.50
CA PRO A 108 -17.92 15.01 -109.63
C PRO A 108 -17.96 13.66 -110.35
N GLN A 109 -17.62 12.58 -109.65
CA GLN A 109 -17.48 11.26 -110.27
C GLN A 109 -18.83 10.73 -110.79
N GLU A 110 -19.89 11.04 -110.05
CA GLU A 110 -21.29 10.75 -110.35
C GLU A 110 -21.73 11.40 -111.68
N VAL A 111 -21.28 12.63 -111.94
CA VAL A 111 -21.55 13.33 -113.21
C VAL A 111 -20.78 12.69 -114.36
N LEU A 112 -19.49 12.38 -114.16
CA LEU A 112 -18.65 11.67 -115.15
C LEU A 112 -19.21 10.28 -115.51
N ASP A 113 -19.78 9.56 -114.54
CA ASP A 113 -20.45 8.28 -114.74
C ASP A 113 -21.83 8.44 -115.37
N ALA A 114 -22.57 9.51 -115.06
CA ALA A 114 -23.87 9.78 -115.66
C ALA A 114 -23.79 9.96 -117.18
N HIS A 115 -22.78 10.66 -117.71
CA HIS A 115 -22.59 10.84 -119.16
C HIS A 115 -21.58 9.86 -119.81
N GLN A 116 -20.79 9.12 -119.01
CA GLN A 116 -19.82 8.09 -119.42
C GLN A 116 -18.62 8.56 -120.28
N MET A 117 -18.51 9.84 -120.62
CA MET A 117 -17.45 10.37 -121.50
C MET A 117 -16.20 10.73 -120.69
N LYS A 118 -15.51 9.75 -120.10
CA LYS A 118 -14.38 10.02 -119.19
C LYS A 118 -13.16 10.59 -119.96
N PRO A 119 -12.40 11.56 -119.40
CA PRO A 119 -11.12 11.97 -119.94
C PRO A 119 -10.10 10.83 -119.87
N LEU A 120 -9.33 10.63 -120.96
CA LEU A 120 -8.25 9.66 -121.00
C LEU A 120 -7.04 10.23 -120.25
N LYS A 121 -6.72 9.65 -119.08
CA LYS A 121 -5.55 10.05 -118.28
C LYS A 121 -4.30 9.36 -118.81
N LEU A 122 -3.32 10.16 -119.23
CA LEU A 122 -2.13 9.71 -119.94
C LEU A 122 -0.84 9.96 -119.14
N ASP A 123 -0.90 10.93 -118.22
CA ASP A 123 0.07 11.14 -117.14
C ASP A 123 -0.61 11.91 -115.99
N GLN A 124 0.08 12.11 -114.85
CA GLN A 124 -0.42 12.88 -113.71
C GLN A 124 -0.82 14.34 -114.05
N LYS A 125 -0.33 14.87 -115.17
CA LYS A 125 -0.55 16.25 -115.64
C LYS A 125 -1.19 16.33 -117.03
N TRP A 126 -1.53 15.21 -117.66
CA TRP A 126 -1.99 15.18 -119.05
C TRP A 126 -3.22 14.29 -119.21
N GLU A 127 -4.35 14.93 -119.51
CA GLU A 127 -5.66 14.31 -119.71
C GLU A 127 -6.23 14.76 -121.06
N MET A 128 -6.75 13.82 -121.85
CA MET A 128 -7.25 14.06 -123.20
C MET A 128 -8.74 13.73 -123.31
N ILE A 129 -9.53 14.65 -123.85
CA ILE A 129 -10.97 14.46 -124.07
C ILE A 129 -11.20 14.05 -125.54
N VAL A 130 -11.06 12.75 -125.82
CA VAL A 130 -11.22 12.18 -127.18
C VAL A 130 -12.60 12.49 -127.79
N HIS A 131 -13.60 12.75 -126.95
CA HIS A 131 -14.99 13.06 -127.33
C HIS A 131 -15.20 14.50 -127.86
N PHE A 132 -14.22 15.40 -127.79
CA PHE A 132 -14.36 16.81 -128.18
C PHE A 132 -13.18 17.28 -129.05
N GLY A 133 -13.44 17.53 -130.34
CA GLY A 133 -12.55 18.29 -131.21
C GLY A 133 -12.74 19.80 -131.07
N SER A 134 -11.66 20.56 -131.08
CA SER A 134 -11.62 22.02 -131.05
C SER A 134 -11.40 22.59 -132.45
N GLN A 135 -11.75 23.85 -132.66
CA GLN A 135 -11.45 24.56 -133.90
C GLN A 135 -9.93 24.73 -134.05
N LEU A 136 -9.38 24.25 -135.17
CA LEU A 136 -7.93 24.12 -135.46
C LEU A 136 -7.17 22.99 -134.73
N ASP A 137 -7.85 22.03 -134.09
CA ASP A 137 -7.16 20.81 -133.64
C ASP A 137 -6.66 20.00 -134.85
N GLY A 138 -5.42 19.52 -134.78
CA GLY A 138 -4.81 18.69 -135.82
C GLY A 138 -5.42 17.27 -135.88
N PRO A 139 -5.12 16.48 -136.94
CA PRO A 139 -5.64 15.13 -137.06
C PRO A 139 -5.20 14.27 -135.86
N PHE A 140 -6.19 13.67 -135.18
CA PHE A 140 -6.01 12.88 -133.96
C PHE A 140 -4.87 11.86 -134.09
N LEU A 141 -4.04 11.74 -133.04
CA LEU A 141 -2.77 11.00 -132.98
C LEU A 141 -1.66 11.45 -133.95
N LEU A 142 -1.97 12.07 -135.10
CA LEU A 142 -0.92 12.48 -136.05
C LEU A 142 -0.18 13.73 -135.59
N SER A 143 -0.89 14.73 -135.04
CA SER A 143 -0.31 15.97 -134.49
C SER A 143 0.37 15.83 -133.13
N GLU A 144 0.25 14.67 -132.46
CA GLU A 144 0.83 14.42 -131.14
C GLU A 144 2.35 14.15 -131.19
N SER A 145 3.05 14.27 -130.06
CA SER A 145 4.45 13.84 -129.95
C SER A 145 4.60 12.31 -129.93
N ASN A 146 5.76 11.74 -130.29
CA ASN A 146 5.95 10.29 -130.28
C ASN A 146 5.74 9.66 -128.88
N ILE A 147 6.13 10.36 -127.82
CA ILE A 147 5.89 9.94 -126.42
C ILE A 147 4.39 9.99 -126.11
N ALA A 148 3.69 11.03 -126.57
CA ALA A 148 2.25 11.16 -126.44
C ALA A 148 1.49 10.01 -127.15
N LYS A 149 1.84 9.71 -128.40
CA LYS A 149 1.27 8.58 -129.17
C LYS A 149 1.48 7.24 -128.46
N ALA A 150 2.70 6.96 -128.01
CA ALA A 150 3.03 5.74 -127.28
C ALA A 150 2.22 5.60 -125.98
N LYS A 151 2.04 6.69 -125.22
CA LYS A 151 1.19 6.71 -124.02
C LYS A 151 -0.29 6.50 -124.35
N ILE A 152 -0.82 7.13 -125.40
CA ILE A 152 -2.23 6.92 -125.80
C ILE A 152 -2.46 5.46 -126.19
N ILE A 153 -1.63 4.90 -127.06
CA ILE A 153 -1.73 3.49 -127.49
C ILE A 153 -1.56 2.53 -126.29
N GLY A 154 -0.57 2.75 -125.43
CA GLY A 154 -0.33 1.95 -124.22
C GLY A 154 -1.40 2.08 -123.13
N SER A 155 -2.15 3.19 -123.13
CA SER A 155 -3.30 3.38 -122.24
C SER A 155 -4.54 2.64 -122.76
N ILE A 156 -4.75 2.62 -124.08
CA ILE A 156 -5.84 1.89 -124.76
C ILE A 156 -5.61 0.38 -124.69
N SER A 157 -4.37 -0.10 -124.81
CA SER A 157 -4.02 -1.53 -124.70
C SER A 157 -3.92 -2.05 -123.27
N GLY A 158 -4.01 -1.18 -122.25
CA GLY A 158 -3.88 -1.56 -120.84
C GLY A 158 -2.45 -1.86 -120.37
N ALA A 159 -1.45 -1.83 -121.25
CA ALA A 159 -0.04 -2.16 -120.92
C ALA A 159 0.53 -1.33 -119.75
N GLN A 160 0.03 -0.09 -119.57
CA GLN A 160 0.33 0.78 -118.43
C GLN A 160 0.13 0.14 -117.04
N ILE A 161 -0.73 -0.88 -116.90
CA ILE A 161 -0.95 -1.61 -115.64
C ILE A 161 0.28 -2.47 -115.30
N ILE A 162 0.85 -3.15 -116.30
CA ILE A 162 2.02 -4.01 -116.16
C ILE A 162 3.26 -3.15 -115.81
N ASP A 163 3.47 -2.05 -116.53
CA ASP A 163 4.53 -1.07 -116.23
C ASP A 163 4.47 -0.55 -114.79
N ARG A 164 3.26 -0.33 -114.25
CA ARG A 164 3.05 0.13 -112.88
C ARG A 164 3.35 -0.97 -111.86
N ALA A 165 2.94 -2.21 -112.12
CA ALA A 165 3.24 -3.36 -111.27
C ALA A 165 4.75 -3.67 -111.21
N LEU A 166 5.44 -3.61 -112.36
CA LEU A 166 6.90 -3.76 -112.44
C LEU A 166 7.64 -2.66 -111.66
N LYS A 167 7.17 -1.42 -111.72
CA LYS A 167 7.76 -0.30 -110.96
C LYS A 167 7.54 -0.44 -109.45
N GLY A 168 6.35 -0.86 -109.01
CA GLY A 168 6.04 -1.11 -107.60
C GLY A 168 6.93 -2.22 -107.02
N THR A 169 6.85 -3.42 -107.59
CA THR A 169 7.64 -4.59 -107.13
C THR A 169 9.16 -4.33 -107.13
N ALA A 170 9.68 -3.53 -108.06
CA ALA A 170 11.09 -3.11 -108.07
C ALA A 170 11.45 -2.09 -106.97
N GLN A 171 10.49 -1.30 -106.46
CA GLN A 171 10.64 -0.44 -105.28
C GLN A 171 10.55 -1.28 -103.99
N ASP A 172 9.55 -2.17 -103.88
CA ASP A 172 9.34 -3.03 -102.70
C ASP A 172 10.57 -3.91 -102.42
N ARG A 173 11.14 -4.53 -103.47
CA ARG A 173 12.37 -5.33 -103.37
C ARG A 173 13.57 -4.52 -102.85
N LYS A 174 13.69 -3.24 -103.25
CA LYS A 174 14.75 -2.34 -102.76
C LYS A 174 14.53 -1.94 -101.30
N HIS A 175 13.28 -1.75 -100.89
CA HIS A 175 12.91 -1.45 -99.50
C HIS A 175 13.26 -2.61 -98.57
N LEU A 176 12.76 -3.81 -98.88
CA LEU A 176 13.02 -5.02 -98.08
C LEU A 176 14.52 -5.35 -97.99
N SER A 177 15.25 -5.27 -99.11
CA SER A 177 16.70 -5.49 -99.12
C SER A 177 17.49 -4.48 -98.28
N ARG A 178 16.98 -3.26 -98.07
CA ARG A 178 17.57 -2.29 -97.14
C ARG A 178 17.25 -2.65 -95.69
N GLN A 179 16.01 -3.03 -95.39
CA GLN A 179 15.59 -3.41 -94.04
C GLN A 179 16.35 -4.65 -93.53
N MET A 180 16.57 -5.66 -94.38
CA MET A 180 17.38 -6.84 -94.02
C MET A 180 18.77 -6.45 -93.52
N LYS A 181 19.50 -5.62 -94.27
CA LYS A 181 20.84 -5.16 -93.87
C LYS A 181 20.84 -4.40 -92.55
N GLN A 182 19.85 -3.56 -92.31
CA GLN A 182 19.74 -2.82 -91.05
C GLN A 182 19.45 -3.75 -89.85
N LEU A 183 18.74 -4.86 -90.06
CA LEU A 183 18.52 -5.89 -89.04
C LEU A 183 19.76 -6.76 -88.84
N GLU A 184 20.48 -7.12 -89.92
CA GLU A 184 21.77 -7.83 -89.87
C GLU A 184 22.83 -7.02 -89.08
N GLU A 185 22.92 -5.71 -89.33
CA GLU A 185 23.76 -4.77 -88.59
C GLU A 185 23.37 -4.67 -87.10
N GLN A 186 22.06 -4.68 -86.78
CA GLN A 186 21.56 -4.63 -85.40
C GLN A 186 21.82 -5.94 -84.63
N VAL A 187 21.67 -7.11 -85.27
CA VAL A 187 22.00 -8.40 -84.65
C VAL A 187 23.48 -8.45 -84.30
N ALA A 188 24.38 -8.09 -85.23
CA ALA A 188 25.81 -8.06 -84.97
C ALA A 188 26.23 -7.07 -83.86
N GLN A 189 25.50 -5.95 -83.69
CA GLN A 189 25.70 -5.02 -82.58
C GLN A 189 25.25 -5.62 -81.24
N LEU A 190 24.07 -6.23 -81.19
CA LEU A 190 23.55 -6.88 -79.97
C LEU A 190 24.39 -8.08 -79.55
N GLU A 191 24.90 -8.86 -80.50
CA GLU A 191 25.86 -9.94 -80.23
C GLU A 191 27.15 -9.40 -79.59
N GLN A 192 27.70 -8.28 -80.08
CA GLN A 192 28.85 -7.63 -79.44
C GLN A 192 28.54 -7.08 -78.04
N GLU A 193 27.37 -6.46 -77.85
CA GLU A 193 26.91 -5.97 -76.54
C GLU A 193 26.67 -7.11 -75.52
N LEU A 194 26.44 -8.35 -75.98
CA LEU A 194 26.28 -9.53 -75.14
C LEU A 194 27.62 -10.18 -74.73
N THR A 195 28.70 -10.02 -75.50
CA THR A 195 30.02 -10.63 -75.16
C THR A 195 30.55 -10.35 -73.74
N PRO A 196 30.35 -9.17 -73.11
CA PRO A 196 30.80 -8.93 -71.73
C PRO A 196 30.00 -9.70 -70.67
N TYR A 197 28.88 -10.31 -71.05
CA TYR A 197 27.95 -11.02 -70.18
C TYR A 197 28.01 -12.55 -70.32
N GLU A 198 28.87 -13.09 -71.20
CA GLU A 198 29.06 -14.55 -71.37
C GLU A 198 29.41 -15.28 -70.07
N ASN A 199 30.02 -14.59 -69.11
CA ASN A 199 30.39 -15.14 -67.81
C ASN A 199 29.26 -15.08 -66.75
N LEU A 200 28.08 -14.51 -67.05
CA LEU A 200 26.97 -14.44 -66.10
C LEU A 200 26.59 -15.80 -65.47
N PRO A 201 26.52 -16.93 -66.21
CA PRO A 201 26.21 -18.23 -65.60
C PRO A 201 27.28 -18.68 -64.60
N GLN A 202 28.56 -18.45 -64.90
CA GLN A 202 29.68 -18.79 -64.02
C GLN A 202 29.69 -17.90 -62.76
N LEU A 203 29.28 -16.63 -62.89
CA LEU A 203 29.10 -15.71 -61.77
C LEU A 203 27.89 -16.08 -60.91
N GLU A 204 26.80 -16.59 -61.52
CA GLU A 204 25.63 -17.10 -60.80
C GLU A 204 25.96 -18.39 -60.02
N GLU A 205 26.63 -19.37 -60.64
CA GLU A 205 27.16 -20.55 -59.97
C GLU A 205 28.06 -20.16 -58.79
N SER A 206 29.08 -19.33 -59.04
CA SER A 206 30.00 -18.81 -58.00
C SER A 206 29.27 -18.09 -56.86
N LEU A 207 28.19 -17.35 -57.16
CA LEU A 207 27.38 -16.66 -56.16
C LEU A 207 26.57 -17.66 -55.32
N THR A 208 26.02 -18.73 -55.91
CA THR A 208 25.31 -19.77 -55.14
C THR A 208 26.25 -20.57 -54.23
N GLU A 209 27.46 -20.89 -54.68
CA GLU A 209 28.51 -21.48 -53.84
C GLU A 209 28.88 -20.54 -52.67
N ALA A 210 29.16 -19.27 -52.97
CA ALA A 210 29.46 -18.27 -51.93
C ALA A 210 28.31 -18.11 -50.92
N GLN A 211 27.05 -18.14 -51.37
CA GLN A 211 25.88 -18.07 -50.48
C GLN A 211 25.74 -19.31 -49.60
N THR A 212 25.93 -20.52 -50.12
CA THR A 212 25.84 -21.75 -49.33
C THR A 212 26.96 -21.83 -48.29
N LEU A 213 28.21 -21.50 -48.67
CA LEU A 213 29.35 -21.38 -47.76
C LEU A 213 29.13 -20.30 -46.67
N TYR A 214 28.53 -19.16 -47.03
CA TYR A 214 28.18 -18.12 -46.06
C TYR A 214 27.10 -18.59 -45.07
N GLN A 215 26.06 -19.29 -45.53
CA GLN A 215 25.05 -19.88 -44.65
C GLN A 215 25.64 -20.95 -43.72
N GLU A 216 26.53 -21.79 -44.23
CA GLU A 216 27.30 -22.76 -43.44
C GLU A 216 28.14 -22.06 -42.35
N ALA A 217 28.91 -21.03 -42.70
CA ALA A 217 29.72 -20.26 -41.77
C ALA A 217 28.85 -19.61 -40.67
N LYS A 218 27.72 -19.00 -41.05
CA LYS A 218 26.74 -18.40 -40.11
C LYS A 218 26.15 -19.44 -39.15
N ARG A 219 25.80 -20.63 -39.63
CA ARG A 219 25.34 -21.76 -38.80
C ARG A 219 26.44 -22.25 -37.83
N LYS A 220 27.68 -22.40 -38.31
CA LYS A 220 28.84 -22.81 -37.50
C LYS A 220 29.18 -21.76 -36.42
N GLN A 221 29.09 -20.47 -36.73
CA GLN A 221 29.35 -19.39 -35.77
C GLN A 221 28.24 -19.26 -34.71
N ALA A 222 26.97 -19.46 -35.07
CA ALA A 222 25.87 -19.55 -34.11
C ALA A 222 26.00 -20.78 -33.19
N ARG A 223 26.48 -21.92 -33.70
CA ARG A 223 26.82 -23.09 -32.88
C ARG A 223 27.99 -22.79 -31.94
N LEU A 224 29.02 -22.09 -32.41
CA LEU A 224 30.19 -21.70 -31.61
C LEU A 224 29.83 -20.74 -30.46
N SER A 225 28.97 -19.74 -30.68
CA SER A 225 28.53 -18.82 -29.62
C SER A 225 27.73 -19.56 -28.54
N ARG A 226 26.80 -20.44 -28.93
CA ARG A 226 26.05 -21.30 -27.99
C ARG A 226 26.97 -22.25 -27.21
N LEU A 227 27.99 -22.83 -27.85
CA LEU A 227 28.98 -23.67 -27.17
C LEU A 227 29.84 -22.88 -26.17
N ARG A 228 30.23 -21.63 -26.50
CA ARG A 228 30.94 -20.74 -25.56
C ARG A 228 30.09 -20.34 -24.35
N GLN A 229 28.78 -20.09 -24.56
CA GLN A 229 27.85 -19.85 -23.45
C GLN A 229 27.71 -21.09 -22.55
N LEU A 230 27.54 -22.28 -23.15
CA LEU A 230 27.45 -23.55 -22.42
C LEU A 230 28.73 -23.85 -21.63
N LEU A 231 29.91 -23.60 -22.21
CA LEU A 231 31.20 -23.74 -21.53
C LEU A 231 31.27 -22.83 -20.31
N LYS A 232 30.88 -21.55 -20.44
CA LYS A 232 30.88 -20.61 -19.30
C LYS A 232 29.93 -21.07 -18.19
N SER A 233 28.70 -21.49 -18.52
CA SER A 233 27.78 -22.02 -17.51
C SER A 233 28.30 -23.30 -16.85
N TYR A 234 28.98 -24.17 -17.60
CA TYR A 234 29.61 -25.37 -17.05
C TYR A 234 30.76 -25.05 -16.09
N GLN A 235 31.59 -24.05 -16.41
CA GLN A 235 32.65 -23.56 -15.52
C GLN A 235 32.06 -23.00 -14.22
N GLN A 236 31.04 -22.13 -14.31
CA GLN A 236 30.35 -21.59 -13.13
C GLN A 236 29.73 -22.70 -12.27
N ILE A 237 29.08 -23.70 -12.87
CA ILE A 237 28.50 -24.84 -12.13
C ILE A 237 29.57 -25.70 -11.44
N GLN A 238 30.77 -25.85 -12.02
CA GLN A 238 31.88 -26.54 -11.34
C GLN A 238 32.47 -25.70 -10.20
N GLU A 239 32.68 -24.39 -10.40
CA GLU A 239 33.12 -23.46 -9.34
C GLU A 239 32.13 -23.44 -8.16
N GLU A 240 30.83 -23.36 -8.44
CA GLU A 240 29.76 -23.47 -7.45
C GLU A 240 29.82 -24.81 -6.71
N LYS A 241 29.82 -25.94 -7.43
CA LYS A 241 29.92 -27.29 -6.86
C LYS A 241 31.16 -27.48 -5.98
N GLU A 242 32.31 -26.95 -6.39
CA GLU A 242 33.57 -27.06 -5.67
C GLU A 242 33.57 -26.18 -4.40
N SER A 243 32.97 -24.99 -4.47
CA SER A 243 32.72 -24.14 -3.29
C SER A 243 31.75 -24.80 -2.29
N GLN A 244 30.66 -25.41 -2.77
CA GLN A 244 29.71 -26.15 -1.93
C GLN A 244 30.37 -27.38 -1.30
N HIS A 245 31.23 -28.09 -2.03
CA HIS A 245 32.00 -29.21 -1.49
C HIS A 245 32.99 -28.76 -0.39
N GLN A 246 33.60 -27.58 -0.51
CA GLN A 246 34.38 -26.99 0.59
C GLN A 246 33.52 -26.60 1.79
N ILE A 247 32.31 -26.06 1.57
CA ILE A 247 31.36 -25.73 2.67
C ILE A 247 30.97 -27.02 3.42
N VAL A 248 30.59 -28.08 2.71
CA VAL A 248 30.27 -29.39 3.30
C VAL A 248 31.46 -29.94 4.11
N LYS A 249 32.68 -29.92 3.57
CA LYS A 249 33.89 -30.35 4.29
C LYS A 249 34.20 -29.53 5.55
N ARG A 250 33.83 -28.25 5.59
CA ARG A 250 33.92 -27.45 6.84
C ARG A 250 32.86 -27.90 7.84
N LEU A 251 31.63 -28.13 7.37
CA LEU A 251 30.50 -28.58 8.20
C LEU A 251 30.66 -30.01 8.75
N GLU A 252 31.40 -30.91 8.07
CA GLU A 252 31.78 -32.25 8.59
C GLU A 252 32.50 -32.19 9.95
N SER A 253 33.14 -31.06 10.27
CA SER A 253 33.81 -30.86 11.57
C SER A 253 32.86 -30.43 12.70
N VAL A 254 31.69 -29.85 12.37
CA VAL A 254 30.78 -29.24 13.35
C VAL A 254 30.22 -30.25 14.33
N THR A 255 29.83 -31.44 13.87
CA THR A 255 29.33 -32.52 14.76
C THR A 255 30.40 -33.00 15.75
N LYS A 256 31.69 -32.97 15.37
CA LYS A 256 32.82 -33.29 16.25
C LYS A 256 33.09 -32.15 17.24
N ILE A 257 32.93 -30.90 16.81
CA ILE A 257 33.03 -29.70 17.67
C ILE A 257 31.89 -29.69 18.71
N GLU A 258 30.67 -30.04 18.30
CA GLU A 258 29.48 -30.14 19.16
C GLU A 258 29.63 -31.26 20.22
N GLN A 259 30.11 -32.44 19.82
CA GLN A 259 30.50 -33.50 20.75
C GLN A 259 31.59 -33.03 21.75
N LYS A 260 32.59 -32.28 21.29
CA LYS A 260 33.63 -31.72 22.16
C LYS A 260 33.15 -30.59 23.04
N TYR A 261 32.16 -29.81 22.61
CA TYR A 261 31.50 -28.80 23.42
C TYR A 261 30.76 -29.46 24.59
N LEU A 262 29.98 -30.51 24.33
CA LEU A 262 29.28 -31.29 25.36
C LEU A 262 30.26 -31.96 26.35
N GLU A 263 31.40 -32.50 25.88
CA GLU A 263 32.47 -32.98 26.77
C GLU A 263 33.05 -31.87 27.67
N ILE A 264 33.26 -30.67 27.13
CA ILE A 264 33.80 -29.52 27.86
C ILE A 264 32.78 -29.00 28.88
N GLU A 265 31.50 -28.91 28.52
CA GLU A 265 30.41 -28.47 29.40
C GLU A 265 30.21 -29.44 30.56
N TRP A 266 30.21 -30.75 30.30
CA TRP A 266 30.15 -31.77 31.34
C TRP A 266 31.38 -31.72 32.27
N LYS A 267 32.60 -31.54 31.72
CA LYS A 267 33.82 -31.33 32.53
C LYS A 267 33.79 -30.03 33.33
N ALA A 268 33.18 -28.96 32.80
CA ALA A 268 32.99 -27.71 33.54
C ALA A 268 32.01 -27.89 34.71
N LEU A 269 30.93 -28.65 34.51
CA LEU A 269 29.99 -29.03 35.57
C LEU A 269 30.69 -29.86 36.65
N GLN A 270 31.45 -30.90 36.28
CA GLN A 270 32.26 -31.68 37.22
C GLN A 270 33.26 -30.81 37.98
N ARG A 271 33.99 -29.91 37.30
CA ARG A 271 34.92 -28.97 37.94
C ARG A 271 34.20 -28.07 38.95
N ASN A 272 32.98 -27.63 38.64
CA ASN A 272 32.20 -26.79 39.56
C ASN A 272 31.71 -27.59 40.78
N GLN A 273 31.32 -28.86 40.61
CA GLN A 273 31.01 -29.78 41.73
C GLN A 273 32.24 -30.06 42.59
N LEU A 274 33.39 -30.35 41.98
CA LEU A 274 34.67 -30.54 42.67
C LEU A 274 35.11 -29.27 43.42
N ASN A 275 34.90 -28.08 42.85
CA ASN A 275 35.16 -26.81 43.55
C ASN A 275 34.22 -26.59 44.75
N GLN A 276 32.95 -27.01 44.66
CA GLN A 276 32.03 -26.96 45.81
C GLN A 276 32.46 -27.94 46.92
N LEU A 277 32.88 -29.16 46.55
CA LEU A 277 33.43 -30.13 47.50
C LEU A 277 34.74 -29.67 48.13
N TYR A 278 35.64 -29.06 47.34
CA TYR A 278 36.89 -28.49 47.83
C TYR A 278 36.67 -27.31 48.78
N ARG A 279 35.71 -26.42 48.48
CA ARG A 279 35.30 -25.35 49.41
C ARG A 279 34.80 -25.95 50.73
N ARG A 280 33.79 -26.84 50.68
CA ARG A 280 33.28 -27.54 51.89
C ARG A 280 34.39 -28.26 52.67
N TRP A 281 35.36 -28.87 52.00
CA TRP A 281 36.51 -29.49 52.65
C TRP A 281 37.42 -28.45 53.32
N SER A 282 37.72 -27.33 52.64
CA SER A 282 38.51 -26.22 53.18
C SER A 282 37.82 -25.55 54.37
N ASP A 283 36.51 -25.33 54.28
CA ASP A 283 35.67 -24.77 55.34
C ASP A 283 35.67 -25.72 56.55
N ASN A 284 35.45 -27.02 56.33
CA ASN A 284 35.55 -28.04 57.39
C ASN A 284 36.96 -28.14 57.99
N GLN A 285 38.03 -27.96 57.21
CA GLN A 285 39.41 -27.93 57.72
C GLN A 285 39.69 -26.68 58.56
N LEU A 286 39.06 -25.54 58.24
CA LEU A 286 39.11 -24.33 59.06
C LEU A 286 38.33 -24.53 60.36
N GLU A 287 37.12 -25.11 60.30
CA GLU A 287 36.34 -25.43 61.50
C GLU A 287 37.03 -26.47 62.40
N ILE A 288 37.69 -27.49 61.84
CA ILE A 288 38.49 -28.44 62.62
C ILE A 288 39.64 -27.71 63.34
N LYS A 289 40.31 -26.75 62.68
CA LYS A 289 41.34 -25.92 63.32
C LYS A 289 40.77 -25.00 64.40
N ASN A 290 39.63 -24.37 64.16
CA ASN A 290 38.93 -23.54 65.15
C ASN A 290 38.54 -24.38 66.38
N CYS A 291 37.98 -25.57 66.17
CA CYS A 291 37.67 -26.53 67.22
C CYS A 291 38.92 -26.98 67.99
N GLN A 292 40.04 -27.25 67.31
CA GLN A 292 41.32 -27.59 67.96
C GLN A 292 41.86 -26.43 68.81
N VAL A 293 41.79 -25.19 68.32
CA VAL A 293 42.15 -23.99 69.08
C VAL A 293 41.25 -23.83 70.30
N HIS A 294 39.94 -23.98 70.16
CA HIS A 294 38.99 -23.93 71.27
C HIS A 294 39.18 -25.07 72.28
N MET A 295 39.52 -26.29 71.84
CA MET A 295 39.88 -27.40 72.72
C MET A 295 41.17 -27.11 73.50
N GLU A 296 42.18 -26.53 72.88
CA GLU A 296 43.44 -26.16 73.57
C GLU A 296 43.22 -24.98 74.55
N GLN A 297 42.35 -24.02 74.22
CA GLN A 297 41.93 -22.93 75.10
C GLN A 297 41.08 -23.43 76.29
N THR A 298 40.19 -24.40 76.07
CA THR A 298 39.33 -24.99 77.12
C THR A 298 39.98 -26.16 77.86
N LYS A 299 41.21 -26.52 77.52
CA LYS A 299 42.00 -27.61 78.15
C LYS A 299 42.21 -27.45 79.65
N GLN A 300 42.14 -26.22 80.16
CA GLN A 300 42.21 -25.90 81.60
C GLN A 300 40.83 -25.76 82.27
N LEU A 301 39.71 -25.89 81.55
CA LEU A 301 38.36 -25.78 82.12
C LEU A 301 38.11 -26.82 83.24
N PRO A 302 38.54 -28.09 83.14
CA PRO A 302 38.41 -29.05 84.25
C PRO A 302 39.27 -28.69 85.48
N LEU A 303 40.40 -28.01 85.26
CA LEU A 303 41.24 -27.47 86.35
C LEU A 303 40.59 -26.24 86.99
N ALA A 304 39.85 -25.44 86.22
CA ALA A 304 39.04 -24.33 86.73
C ALA A 304 37.82 -24.83 87.50
N GLU A 305 37.11 -25.87 87.04
CA GLU A 305 35.97 -26.47 87.75
C GLU A 305 36.39 -27.12 89.08
N THR A 306 37.47 -27.91 89.08
CA THR A 306 38.01 -28.50 90.32
C THR A 306 38.51 -27.42 91.30
N SER A 307 39.15 -26.36 90.79
CA SER A 307 39.52 -25.19 91.60
C SER A 307 38.29 -24.45 92.15
N PHE A 308 37.22 -24.30 91.37
CA PHE A 308 35.96 -23.67 91.78
C PHE A 308 35.22 -24.50 92.83
N GLY A 309 35.21 -25.84 92.71
CA GLY A 309 34.70 -26.75 93.74
C GLY A 309 35.49 -26.65 95.05
N ALA A 310 36.82 -26.59 94.98
CA ALA A 310 37.66 -26.34 96.15
C ALA A 310 37.43 -24.94 96.76
N LEU A 311 37.09 -23.94 95.95
CA LEU A 311 36.76 -22.58 96.39
C LEU A 311 35.35 -22.51 97.00
N GLN A 312 34.37 -23.27 96.49
CA GLN A 312 33.07 -23.47 97.16
C GLN A 312 33.25 -24.13 98.53
N LEU A 313 34.03 -25.21 98.65
CA LEU A 313 34.32 -25.85 99.95
C LEU A 313 35.00 -24.89 100.93
N LYS A 314 35.85 -23.96 100.45
CA LYS A 314 36.41 -22.87 101.27
C LYS A 314 35.34 -21.83 101.65
N LYS A 315 34.42 -21.46 100.74
CA LYS A 315 33.29 -20.56 101.00
C LYS A 315 32.32 -21.13 102.03
N GLU A 316 32.05 -22.44 102.00
CA GLU A 316 31.25 -23.12 103.03
C GLU A 316 31.96 -23.16 104.39
N LYS A 317 33.27 -23.44 104.42
CA LYS A 317 34.03 -23.33 105.68
C LYS A 317 33.99 -21.91 106.22
N LEU A 318 34.08 -20.89 105.35
CA LEU A 318 33.97 -19.49 105.74
C LEU A 318 32.57 -19.14 106.27
N SER A 319 31.48 -19.61 105.65
CA SER A 319 30.13 -19.35 106.16
C SER A 319 29.89 -19.99 107.52
N ARG A 320 30.31 -21.25 107.72
CA ARG A 320 30.26 -21.94 109.03
C ARG A 320 31.10 -21.20 110.11
N LEU A 321 32.23 -20.61 109.74
CA LEU A 321 33.05 -19.79 110.65
C LEU A 321 32.38 -18.44 110.98
N VAL A 322 31.78 -17.76 110.00
CA VAL A 322 31.00 -16.52 110.22
C VAL A 322 29.78 -16.78 111.11
N GLU A 323 29.10 -17.91 110.93
CA GLU A 323 27.97 -18.32 111.76
C GLU A 323 28.41 -18.71 113.19
N SER A 324 29.57 -19.34 113.33
CA SER A 324 30.20 -19.58 114.64
C SER A 324 30.60 -18.27 115.33
N LYS A 325 31.10 -17.28 114.58
CA LYS A 325 31.40 -15.93 115.09
C LYS A 325 30.14 -15.21 115.57
N LYS A 326 29.03 -15.29 114.81
CA LYS A 326 27.71 -14.77 115.25
C LYS A 326 27.25 -15.39 116.56
N LYS A 327 27.36 -16.73 116.71
CA LYS A 327 27.03 -17.44 117.96
C LYS A 327 27.91 -16.98 119.13
N TRP A 328 29.21 -16.78 118.91
CA TRP A 328 30.13 -16.25 119.92
C TRP A 328 29.80 -14.80 120.34
N GLU A 329 29.52 -13.92 119.39
CA GLU A 329 29.07 -12.54 119.65
C GLU A 329 27.75 -12.50 120.42
N GLN A 330 26.84 -13.43 120.14
CA GLN A 330 25.56 -13.57 120.85
C GLN A 330 25.78 -14.02 122.30
N VAL A 331 26.66 -14.99 122.54
CA VAL A 331 27.05 -15.43 123.90
C VAL A 331 27.74 -14.30 124.68
N GLN A 332 28.62 -13.51 124.05
CA GLN A 332 29.22 -12.34 124.70
C GLN A 332 28.19 -11.30 125.16
N ARG A 333 27.13 -11.06 124.37
CA ARG A 333 26.05 -10.14 124.75
C ARG A 333 25.29 -10.66 125.99
N SER A 334 24.97 -11.95 126.04
CA SER A 334 24.36 -12.58 127.22
C SER A 334 25.25 -12.44 128.46
N LEU A 335 26.56 -12.67 128.32
CA LEU A 335 27.53 -12.56 129.42
C LEU A 335 27.62 -11.13 129.99
N ASN A 336 27.54 -10.12 129.11
CA ASN A 336 27.52 -8.71 129.53
C ASN A 336 26.18 -8.29 130.16
N GLN A 337 25.04 -8.88 129.76
CA GLN A 337 23.77 -8.66 130.46
C GLN A 337 23.79 -9.23 131.89
N VAL A 338 24.28 -10.46 132.07
CA VAL A 338 24.40 -11.10 133.40
C VAL A 338 25.35 -10.32 134.32
N LYS A 339 26.48 -9.81 133.79
CA LYS A 339 27.36 -8.92 134.58
C LYS A 339 26.65 -7.66 135.04
N LYS A 340 25.86 -7.02 134.17
CA LYS A 340 25.15 -5.78 134.52
C LYS A 340 24.10 -6.00 135.62
N GLN A 341 23.40 -7.14 135.59
CA GLN A 341 22.46 -7.54 136.65
C GLN A 341 23.13 -7.85 138.00
N LEU A 342 24.46 -8.01 138.03
CA LEU A 342 25.22 -8.26 139.27
C LEU A 342 25.57 -6.96 140.01
N ASP A 343 25.81 -5.85 139.27
CA ASP A 343 26.12 -4.55 139.87
C ASP A 343 24.90 -3.88 140.52
N ASP A 344 23.70 -4.07 139.95
CA ASP A 344 22.44 -3.52 140.47
C ASP A 344 22.08 -3.99 141.90
N CYS A 345 22.74 -5.05 142.40
CA CYS A 345 22.46 -5.64 143.72
C CYS A 345 23.15 -4.94 144.91
N GLN A 346 23.99 -3.93 144.70
CA GLN A 346 24.88 -3.36 145.75
C GLN A 346 24.21 -2.41 146.76
N HIS A 347 22.90 -2.10 146.64
CA HIS A 347 22.25 -1.03 147.43
C HIS A 347 21.08 -1.46 148.33
N VAL A 348 20.87 -2.77 148.52
CA VAL A 348 19.83 -3.33 149.41
C VAL A 348 19.83 -2.74 150.84
N PRO A 349 20.96 -2.43 151.50
CA PRO A 349 20.96 -1.90 152.87
C PRO A 349 20.26 -0.54 153.06
N VAL A 350 20.17 0.30 152.03
CA VAL A 350 19.65 1.68 152.16
C VAL A 350 18.12 1.70 152.33
N ILE A 351 17.42 0.74 151.72
CA ILE A 351 15.95 0.62 151.79
C ILE A 351 15.49 0.36 153.24
N GLN A 352 16.35 -0.25 154.07
CA GLN A 352 16.07 -0.59 155.46
C GLN A 352 15.83 0.65 156.36
N GLN A 353 16.32 1.83 155.98
CA GLN A 353 16.05 3.08 156.71
C GLN A 353 14.70 3.73 156.35
N LEU A 354 14.31 3.75 155.06
CA LEU A 354 13.03 4.35 154.65
C LEU A 354 11.81 3.58 155.20
N VAL A 355 11.89 2.25 155.28
CA VAL A 355 10.79 1.43 155.84
C VAL A 355 10.56 1.76 157.33
N LEU A 356 11.62 2.09 158.07
CA LEU A 356 11.55 2.45 159.49
C LEU A 356 10.92 3.83 159.72
N GLU A 357 11.07 4.77 158.78
CA GLU A 357 10.26 6.00 158.76
C GLU A 357 8.80 5.75 158.38
N LEU A 358 8.53 4.87 157.41
CA LEU A 358 7.18 4.58 156.95
C LEU A 358 6.32 3.93 158.04
N VAL A 359 6.88 3.05 158.87
CA VAL A 359 6.19 2.52 160.06
C VAL A 359 5.83 3.66 161.02
N ARG A 360 6.79 4.53 161.37
CA ARG A 360 6.55 5.70 162.24
C ARG A 360 5.52 6.68 161.67
N LYS A 361 5.41 6.81 160.34
CA LYS A 361 4.40 7.65 159.67
C LYS A 361 3.03 6.95 159.61
N ALA A 362 2.97 5.64 159.45
CA ALA A 362 1.73 4.85 159.48
C ALA A 362 1.08 4.84 160.87
N ASP A 363 1.85 4.65 161.94
CA ASP A 363 1.33 4.71 163.31
C ASP A 363 0.90 6.13 163.69
N ARG A 364 1.61 7.15 163.20
CA ARG A 364 1.19 8.56 163.34
C ARG A 364 -0.09 8.86 162.55
N LEU A 365 -0.37 8.14 161.45
CA LEU A 365 -1.63 8.26 160.71
C LEU A 365 -2.80 7.61 161.47
N ARG A 366 -2.60 6.42 162.06
CA ARG A 366 -3.60 5.79 162.95
C ARG A 366 -3.98 6.71 164.11
N ALA A 367 -3.00 7.22 164.83
CA ALA A 367 -3.20 8.14 165.96
C ALA A 367 -3.77 9.51 165.55
N LEU A 368 -3.68 9.90 164.26
CA LEU A 368 -4.33 11.11 163.74
C LEU A 368 -5.78 10.86 163.30
N ILE A 369 -6.11 9.67 162.81
CA ILE A 369 -7.49 9.30 162.48
C ILE A 369 -8.34 9.23 163.76
N GLU A 370 -7.84 8.58 164.82
CA GLU A 370 -8.47 8.58 166.15
C GLU A 370 -8.67 10.01 166.72
N LYS A 371 -7.80 10.97 166.36
CA LYS A 371 -7.95 12.38 166.74
C LYS A 371 -8.81 13.20 165.78
N GLN A 372 -8.99 12.79 164.53
CA GLN A 372 -9.93 13.43 163.62
C GLN A 372 -11.39 13.12 164.01
N GLU A 373 -11.66 11.91 164.52
CA GLU A 373 -12.93 11.53 165.18
C GLU A 373 -13.19 12.29 166.49
N GLN A 374 -12.19 12.99 167.04
CA GLN A 374 -12.32 13.92 168.15
C GLN A 374 -12.46 15.38 167.66
N TRP A 375 -11.75 15.78 166.60
CA TRP A 375 -11.79 17.17 166.10
C TRP A 375 -13.10 17.53 165.39
N GLN A 376 -13.73 16.59 164.67
CA GLN A 376 -15.05 16.82 164.07
C GLN A 376 -16.18 17.05 165.09
N LYS A 377 -15.96 16.76 166.39
CA LYS A 377 -16.99 16.87 167.43
C LYS A 377 -17.14 18.27 168.06
N PHE A 378 -16.24 19.23 167.82
CA PHE A 378 -16.21 20.51 168.57
C PHE A 378 -15.93 21.80 167.76
N GLY A 379 -16.10 21.82 166.43
CA GLY A 379 -15.74 22.98 165.57
C GLY A 379 -16.73 23.34 164.44
N GLN A 380 -18.06 23.34 164.63
CA GLN A 380 -18.83 24.44 165.25
C GLN A 380 -18.96 25.78 164.49
N ILE A 381 -18.78 25.82 163.15
CA ILE A 381 -19.41 26.89 162.32
C ILE A 381 -20.89 26.56 161.99
N ARG A 382 -21.61 26.10 163.01
CA ARG A 382 -23.08 26.17 163.13
C ARG A 382 -23.46 26.62 164.55
N GLN A 383 -22.68 27.57 165.08
CA GLN A 383 -22.87 28.22 166.39
C GLN A 383 -21.95 29.43 166.61
N LYS A 384 -20.70 29.40 166.12
CA LYS A 384 -19.72 30.49 166.34
C LYS A 384 -19.56 31.54 165.24
N VAL A 385 -20.40 31.47 164.20
CA VAL A 385 -20.89 32.58 163.34
C VAL A 385 -22.33 32.20 162.91
N ASP A 386 -23.11 31.60 163.80
CA ASP A 386 -24.07 32.36 164.60
C ASP A 386 -23.53 33.10 165.86
N THR A 387 -22.23 33.38 165.94
CA THR A 387 -21.77 34.71 166.38
C THR A 387 -22.05 35.76 165.29
N VAL A 388 -23.32 35.80 164.88
CA VAL A 388 -24.07 37.02 164.64
C VAL A 388 -25.29 37.03 165.62
N MET A 389 -25.85 35.87 166.07
CA MET A 389 -26.75 35.67 167.24
C MET A 389 -26.64 34.37 168.14
N ASN A 390 -26.79 33.12 167.65
CA ASN A 390 -27.32 31.94 168.43
C ASN A 390 -26.41 30.72 168.87
N SER A 391 -26.30 30.49 170.19
CA SER A 391 -26.56 29.25 171.01
C SER A 391 -25.92 27.81 170.86
N THR A 392 -24.88 27.47 171.70
CA THR A 392 -24.68 26.33 172.73
C THR A 392 -24.35 24.78 172.55
N ARG A 393 -23.32 24.26 173.32
CA ARG A 393 -23.15 22.97 174.17
C ARG A 393 -22.89 21.55 173.51
N GLU A 394 -22.38 20.40 174.10
CA GLU A 394 -21.59 19.94 175.33
C GLU A 394 -20.87 18.51 175.22
N ILE A 395 -20.45 17.74 176.30
CA ILE A 395 -19.19 16.87 176.37
C ILE A 395 -19.13 15.27 176.63
N PRO A 396 -18.79 14.60 177.80
CA PRO A 396 -17.72 13.51 177.87
C PRO A 396 -17.80 12.18 178.75
N HIS A 397 -16.86 11.19 178.53
CA HIS A 397 -16.14 10.20 179.45
C HIS A 397 -16.60 8.71 179.77
N LEU A 398 -15.73 7.94 180.48
CA LEU A 398 -15.84 6.62 181.22
C LEU A 398 -15.54 5.21 180.60
N SER A 399 -15.53 4.15 181.46
CA SER A 399 -14.75 2.88 181.35
C SER A 399 -15.44 1.58 181.85
N GLU A 400 -14.79 0.42 181.62
CA GLU A 400 -15.02 -0.94 182.17
C GLU A 400 -16.36 -1.67 181.91
N GLN A 401 -16.31 -2.84 181.25
CA GLN A 401 -16.88 -4.09 181.78
C GLN A 401 -16.47 -5.35 180.99
N VAL A 402 -16.30 -6.46 181.71
CA VAL A 402 -16.30 -7.84 181.20
C VAL A 402 -17.67 -8.45 181.56
N THR A 403 -18.05 -9.60 180.97
CA THR A 403 -19.22 -10.44 181.32
C THR A 403 -20.61 -10.16 180.70
N GLU A 404 -20.67 -9.77 179.42
CA GLU A 404 -21.71 -10.31 178.49
C GLU A 404 -21.04 -11.26 177.46
N ILE A 405 -20.47 -12.39 177.88
CA ILE A 405 -21.16 -13.71 177.86
C ILE A 405 -21.77 -14.03 176.47
N ASP A 406 -20.90 -14.51 175.57
CA ASP A 406 -21.02 -15.67 174.66
C ASP A 406 -22.25 -15.92 173.74
N VAL A 407 -23.34 -15.14 173.81
CA VAL A 407 -24.64 -15.56 173.24
C VAL A 407 -24.92 -15.07 171.79
N LYS A 408 -24.12 -14.16 171.23
CA LYS A 408 -24.50 -13.37 170.01
C LYS A 408 -23.81 -13.76 168.67
N LEU A 409 -22.89 -14.74 168.61
CA LEU A 409 -21.97 -14.93 167.47
C LEU A 409 -22.54 -15.59 166.18
N SER A 410 -23.80 -16.03 166.13
CA SER A 410 -24.21 -17.17 165.27
C SER A 410 -25.03 -16.88 163.99
N ARG A 411 -25.30 -15.63 163.58
CA ARG A 411 -26.55 -15.33 162.81
C ARG A 411 -26.51 -14.57 161.46
N LEU A 412 -25.38 -14.35 160.77
CA LEU A 412 -25.35 -13.39 159.61
C LEU A 412 -24.71 -13.81 158.26
N GLN A 413 -24.24 -15.05 158.06
CA GLN A 413 -23.39 -15.42 156.90
C GLN A 413 -24.10 -15.68 155.53
N GLN A 414 -25.27 -15.12 155.23
CA GLN A 414 -26.21 -15.70 154.23
C GLN A 414 -26.54 -14.94 152.91
N LEU A 415 -25.86 -13.83 152.54
CA LEU A 415 -26.48 -12.78 151.68
C LEU A 415 -25.88 -12.38 150.29
N ALA A 416 -25.11 -13.21 149.57
CA ALA A 416 -24.52 -12.80 148.25
C ALA A 416 -24.44 -13.90 147.16
N LYS A 417 -24.72 -13.61 145.85
CA LYS A 417 -24.28 -14.48 144.71
C LYS A 417 -24.36 -14.10 143.20
N LEU A 418 -25.12 -13.13 142.66
CA LEU A 418 -25.55 -13.14 141.21
C LEU A 418 -25.40 -11.82 140.41
N TYR A 419 -24.81 -11.84 139.19
CA TYR A 419 -24.67 -10.66 138.28
C TYR A 419 -24.24 -10.90 136.78
N ASP A 420 -24.48 -12.05 136.10
CA ASP A 420 -23.45 -12.70 135.21
C ASP A 420 -23.48 -12.80 133.62
N GLU A 421 -24.42 -12.31 132.76
CA GLU A 421 -24.27 -12.43 131.24
C GLU A 421 -24.84 -11.23 130.45
N TRP A 422 -24.17 -10.79 129.36
CA TRP A 422 -24.60 -9.71 128.43
C TRP A 422 -23.79 -9.63 127.08
N LEU A 423 -23.68 -10.71 126.28
CA LEU A 423 -22.78 -10.78 125.09
C LEU A 423 -23.50 -11.06 123.73
N LYS A 424 -22.90 -10.71 122.55
CA LYS A 424 -22.81 -11.49 121.25
C LYS A 424 -22.89 -10.79 119.85
N THR A 425 -23.37 -9.55 119.66
CA THR A 425 -24.02 -9.10 118.38
C THR A 425 -23.17 -8.71 117.11
N LYS A 426 -21.98 -9.27 116.82
CA LYS A 426 -20.99 -8.61 115.90
C LYS A 426 -20.93 -9.04 114.41
N GLU A 427 -21.60 -10.11 113.96
CA GLU A 427 -21.16 -10.91 112.79
C GLU A 427 -21.52 -10.41 111.36
N ARG A 428 -22.40 -9.42 111.17
CA ARG A 428 -23.18 -9.27 109.91
C ARG A 428 -22.48 -8.66 108.66
N ILE A 429 -21.29 -8.07 108.76
CA ILE A 429 -20.79 -7.13 107.71
C ILE A 429 -20.22 -7.83 106.45
N ARG A 430 -19.73 -9.07 106.57
CA ARG A 430 -18.91 -9.78 105.57
C ARG A 430 -19.55 -10.05 104.19
N ILE A 431 -20.86 -9.83 104.02
CA ILE A 431 -21.63 -10.32 102.86
C ILE A 431 -21.63 -9.34 101.67
N GLY A 432 -21.21 -8.08 101.85
CA GLY A 432 -21.44 -7.02 100.85
C GLY A 432 -20.49 -6.96 99.64
N GLU A 433 -19.22 -7.38 99.78
CA GLU A 433 -18.16 -7.01 98.83
C GLU A 433 -18.19 -7.80 97.51
N GLU A 434 -18.66 -9.05 97.53
CA GLU A 434 -18.60 -9.99 96.40
C GLU A 434 -19.59 -9.64 95.26
N TYR A 435 -20.65 -8.89 95.57
CA TYR A 435 -21.70 -8.50 94.61
C TYR A 435 -21.22 -7.47 93.56
N TYR A 436 -20.22 -6.65 93.90
CA TYR A 436 -19.78 -5.51 93.09
C TYR A 436 -19.07 -5.92 91.79
N LEU A 437 -18.25 -6.98 91.82
CA LEU A 437 -17.37 -7.33 90.69
C LEU A 437 -18.11 -7.86 89.46
N ASN A 438 -19.22 -8.57 89.63
CA ASN A 438 -19.92 -9.22 88.53
C ASN A 438 -20.63 -8.23 87.59
N ARG A 439 -21.21 -7.14 88.12
CA ARG A 439 -22.03 -6.22 87.31
C ARG A 439 -21.23 -5.32 86.37
N LYS A 440 -19.91 -5.09 86.56
CA LYS A 440 -19.14 -4.27 85.61
C LYS A 440 -19.01 -4.95 84.22
N LYS A 441 -18.76 -6.25 84.17
CA LYS A 441 -18.57 -7.00 82.90
C LYS A 441 -19.83 -7.08 82.03
N GLU A 442 -21.00 -7.09 82.66
CA GLU A 442 -22.29 -7.27 82.00
C GLU A 442 -22.70 -6.01 81.21
N ILE A 443 -22.30 -4.83 81.70
CA ILE A 443 -22.52 -3.53 81.05
C ILE A 443 -21.69 -3.40 79.76
N GLU A 444 -20.43 -3.85 79.78
CA GLU A 444 -19.51 -3.79 78.63
C GLU A 444 -20.06 -4.59 77.42
N GLN A 445 -20.74 -5.72 77.67
CA GLN A 445 -21.31 -6.55 76.60
C GLN A 445 -22.56 -5.92 75.99
N LEU A 446 -23.55 -5.55 76.81
CA LEU A 446 -24.83 -4.98 76.36
C LEU A 446 -24.64 -3.66 75.59
N THR A 447 -23.66 -2.84 75.98
CA THR A 447 -23.34 -1.58 75.29
C THR A 447 -22.88 -1.81 73.84
N ASN A 448 -22.13 -2.89 73.58
CA ASN A 448 -21.67 -3.23 72.23
C ASN A 448 -22.81 -3.78 71.35
N GLU A 449 -23.70 -4.60 71.90
CA GLU A 449 -24.89 -5.10 71.17
C GLU A 449 -25.84 -3.96 70.78
N TYR A 450 -26.02 -2.97 71.66
CA TYR A 450 -26.85 -1.79 71.39
C TYR A 450 -26.33 -0.95 70.20
N VAL A 451 -25.02 -0.75 70.12
CA VAL A 451 -24.38 -0.02 69.00
C VAL A 451 -24.44 -0.80 67.68
N ALA A 452 -24.49 -2.14 67.72
CA ALA A 452 -24.70 -2.97 66.53
C ALA A 452 -26.14 -2.86 66.00
N LEU A 453 -27.15 -3.02 66.86
CA LEU A 453 -28.57 -2.94 66.49
C LEU A 453 -28.96 -1.57 65.90
N LEU A 454 -28.38 -0.48 66.42
CA LEU A 454 -28.60 0.87 65.88
C LEU A 454 -28.07 1.07 64.45
N LYS A 455 -27.12 0.25 63.98
CA LYS A 455 -26.65 0.30 62.58
C LYS A 455 -27.56 -0.44 61.60
N GLU A 456 -28.27 -1.49 62.05
CA GLU A 456 -29.16 -2.26 61.17
C GLU A 456 -30.48 -1.55 60.87
N GLN A 457 -31.03 -0.76 61.81
CA GLN A 457 -32.34 -0.12 61.62
C GLN A 457 -32.30 1.26 60.93
N GLY A 458 -31.15 1.93 60.86
CA GLY A 458 -30.95 3.19 60.10
C GLY A 458 -31.66 4.44 60.65
N THR A 459 -32.57 4.30 61.62
CA THR A 459 -33.27 5.40 62.33
C THR A 459 -33.21 5.19 63.84
N CYS A 460 -33.13 6.30 64.60
CA CYS A 460 -33.10 6.24 66.06
C CYS A 460 -34.49 5.96 66.64
N PRO A 461 -34.71 4.89 67.42
CA PRO A 461 -36.04 4.51 67.92
C PRO A 461 -36.63 5.50 68.94
N THR A 462 -35.81 6.33 69.58
CA THR A 462 -36.24 7.29 70.63
C THR A 462 -36.65 8.66 70.08
N CYS A 463 -36.24 9.02 68.86
CA CYS A 463 -36.49 10.36 68.29
C CYS A 463 -36.69 10.43 66.76
N GLY A 464 -36.62 9.31 66.04
CA GLY A 464 -37.05 9.20 64.63
C GLY A 464 -36.08 9.73 63.57
N THR A 465 -34.94 10.31 63.94
CA THR A 465 -33.93 10.80 62.98
C THR A 465 -33.19 9.66 62.26
N GLN A 466 -32.91 9.85 60.97
CA GLN A 466 -32.04 8.95 60.18
C GLN A 466 -30.57 9.10 60.58
N VAL A 467 -29.88 7.98 60.78
CA VAL A 467 -28.52 7.92 61.32
C VAL A 467 -27.47 7.98 60.19
N ASN A 468 -27.35 9.14 59.54
CA ASN A 468 -26.43 9.37 58.42
C ASN A 468 -25.30 10.37 58.74
N SER A 469 -24.50 10.08 59.77
CA SER A 469 -23.11 10.59 59.88
C SER A 469 -22.27 9.73 60.82
N SER A 470 -20.99 9.51 60.49
CA SER A 470 -20.13 8.57 61.23
C SER A 470 -19.76 9.02 62.65
N LYS A 471 -19.73 10.33 62.93
CA LYS A 471 -19.29 10.89 64.22
C LYS A 471 -20.20 10.58 65.41
N LEU A 472 -21.47 10.24 65.19
CA LEU A 472 -22.45 10.05 66.28
C LEU A 472 -22.32 8.67 66.94
N LEU A 473 -21.74 7.69 66.23
CA LEU A 473 -21.56 6.32 66.72
C LEU A 473 -20.28 6.11 67.55
N GLU A 474 -19.25 6.94 67.33
CA GLU A 474 -17.99 6.89 68.10
C GLU A 474 -18.19 7.47 69.51
N HIS A 475 -18.90 8.60 69.63
CA HIS A 475 -19.10 9.30 70.90
C HIS A 475 -19.93 8.51 71.94
N LEU A 476 -20.76 7.55 71.49
CA LEU A 476 -21.51 6.64 72.36
C LEU A 476 -20.66 5.50 72.95
N LEU A 477 -19.51 5.18 72.33
CA LEU A 477 -18.59 4.16 72.84
C LEU A 477 -17.61 4.75 73.87
N GLU A 478 -17.29 6.05 73.80
CA GLU A 478 -16.36 6.70 74.73
C GLU A 478 -16.98 7.03 76.11
N GLU A 479 -18.30 7.27 76.21
CA GLU A 479 -18.94 7.66 77.49
C GLU A 479 -19.15 6.50 78.49
N TYR A 480 -19.18 5.23 78.04
CA TYR A 480 -19.62 4.09 78.85
C TYR A 480 -18.52 3.06 79.20
N LEU A 481 -17.26 3.28 78.81
CA LEU A 481 -16.18 2.29 78.91
C LEU A 481 -14.95 2.78 79.70
N VAL A 482 -15.16 3.09 81.00
CA VAL A 482 -14.09 3.44 81.98
C VAL A 482 -14.17 2.58 83.23
#